data_AF-A0A1H6P2W6-F1
#
_entry.id   AF-A0A1H6P2W6-F1
#
_cell.length_a   1.000
_cell.length_b   1.000
_cell.length_c   1.000
_cell.angle_alpha   90.00
_cell.angle_beta   90.00
_cell.angle_gamma   90.00
#
_symmetry.space_group_name_H-M   'P 1'
#
loop_
_entity.id
_entity.type
_entity.pdbx_description
1 polymer ?
#
loop_
_entity_poly.entity_id
_entity_poly.type
_entity_poly.pdbx_seq_one_letter_code
_entity_poly.pdbx_strand_id
1 'polypeptide(L)'
;MICIKKGGREFFLKVSRYEFFRGEREDLNWLFVKIGARLEDGLSWRAEGAYLQAGELVDFFEWLNLILSGSEVSRLEFVEGEVSFGYSLGEGFCVILDFSLHPKGDKYIYGCDSEYKIYFDLNELEFRRLSESVKKTIEEFPIRWG
;
A
#
# COMPACT_ATOMS: atom_id res chain seq x y z
N MET A 1 1.76 11.00 -3.27
CA MET A 1 0.63 10.48 -2.44
C MET A 1 -0.19 9.54 -3.29
N ILE A 2 -0.37 8.31 -2.81
CA ILE A 2 -1.18 7.27 -3.44
C ILE A 2 -2.55 7.30 -2.76
N CYS A 3 -3.63 7.35 -3.53
CA CYS A 3 -4.98 7.46 -3.00
C CYS A 3 -5.99 6.74 -3.89
N ILE A 4 -6.92 6.02 -3.26
CA ILE A 4 -7.98 5.27 -3.89
C ILE A 4 -9.30 5.69 -3.24
N LYS A 5 -10.28 6.11 -4.03
CA LYS A 5 -11.60 6.53 -3.56
C LYS A 5 -12.69 5.92 -4.44
N LYS A 6 -13.55 5.09 -3.86
CA LYS A 6 -14.66 4.45 -4.57
C LYS A 6 -15.78 4.07 -3.62
N GLY A 7 -17.03 4.33 -4.00
CA GLY A 7 -18.20 3.84 -3.27
C GLY A 7 -18.24 4.24 -1.79
N GLY A 8 -17.80 5.45 -1.43
CA GLY A 8 -17.73 5.89 -0.03
C GLY A 8 -16.53 5.35 0.76
N ARG A 9 -15.72 4.48 0.17
CA ARG A 9 -14.46 3.99 0.72
C ARG A 9 -13.29 4.83 0.24
N GLU A 10 -12.32 5.03 1.10
CA GLU A 10 -11.08 5.72 0.80
C GLU A 10 -9.91 4.96 1.43
N PHE A 11 -8.82 4.84 0.67
CA PHE A 11 -7.51 4.45 1.17
C PHE A 11 -6.49 5.49 0.71
N PHE A 12 -5.50 5.78 1.55
CA PHE A 12 -4.34 6.56 1.14
C PHE A 12 -3.07 6.02 1.77
N LEU A 13 -1.97 6.16 1.02
CA LEU A 13 -0.60 5.96 1.46
C LEU A 13 0.21 7.19 1.04
N LYS A 14 0.82 7.85 2.01
CA LYS A 14 1.68 9.01 1.80
C LYS A 14 3.06 8.76 2.37
N VAL A 15 4.04 8.59 1.50
CA VAL A 15 5.45 8.67 1.88
C VAL A 15 5.76 10.10 2.34
N SER A 16 6.38 10.23 3.51
CA SER A 16 6.69 11.54 4.10
C SER A 16 8.18 11.85 4.06
N ARG A 17 9.03 10.84 4.26
CA ARG A 17 10.49 10.94 4.27
C ARG A 17 11.08 9.53 4.21
N TYR A 18 12.39 9.46 3.99
CA TYR A 18 13.15 8.28 4.38
C TYR A 18 13.29 8.24 5.89
N GLU A 19 13.30 7.05 6.47
CA GLU A 19 13.51 6.86 7.90
C GLU A 19 14.92 7.28 8.30
N PHE A 20 15.92 6.80 7.57
CA PHE A 20 17.32 7.05 7.86
C PHE A 20 17.95 8.02 6.85
N PHE A 21 18.78 8.93 7.36
CA PHE A 21 19.57 9.86 6.53
C PHE A 21 20.98 9.32 6.22
N ARG A 22 21.48 8.43 7.07
CA ARG A 22 22.78 7.76 6.98
C ARG A 22 22.59 6.35 7.53
N GLY A 23 23.33 5.39 7.00
CA GLY A 23 23.20 3.99 7.38
C GLY A 23 23.78 3.10 6.30
N GLU A 24 23.63 1.79 6.48
CA GLU A 24 23.93 0.84 5.41
C GLU A 24 22.92 1.00 4.28
N ARG A 25 23.28 0.52 3.09
CA ARG A 25 22.47 0.72 1.88
C ARG A 25 21.04 0.20 2.03
N GLU A 26 20.88 -0.89 2.77
CA GLU A 26 19.59 -1.51 3.08
C GLU A 26 18.73 -0.58 3.94
N ASP A 27 19.32 0.06 4.95
CA ASP A 27 18.62 0.99 5.84
C ASP A 27 18.22 2.29 5.15
N LEU A 28 19.05 2.79 4.23
CA LEU A 28 18.83 4.08 3.56
C LEU A 28 17.52 4.16 2.76
N ASN A 29 16.91 3.02 2.47
CA ASN A 29 15.74 2.91 1.62
C ASN A 29 14.42 2.72 2.38
N TRP A 30 14.45 2.63 3.71
CA TRP A 30 13.22 2.63 4.51
C TRP A 30 12.48 3.97 4.39
N LEU A 31 11.18 3.88 4.16
CA LEU A 31 10.27 5.00 3.95
C LEU A 31 9.29 5.10 5.11
N PHE A 32 9.28 6.28 5.73
CA PHE A 32 8.27 6.62 6.71
C PHE A 32 6.98 7.01 5.98
N VAL A 33 5.94 6.21 6.14
CA VAL A 33 4.65 6.37 5.46
C VAL A 33 3.56 6.72 6.46
N LYS A 34 2.58 7.50 6.00
CA LYS A 34 1.28 7.69 6.65
C LYS A 34 0.25 6.93 5.85
N ILE A 35 -0.44 5.99 6.48
CA ILE A 35 -1.49 5.18 5.88
C ILE A 35 -2.80 5.49 6.58
N GLY A 36 -3.90 5.45 5.84
CA GLY A 36 -5.20 5.49 6.45
C GLY A 36 -6.29 5.07 5.49
N ALA A 37 -7.44 4.73 6.07
CA ALA A 37 -8.62 4.44 5.29
C ALA A 37 -9.90 4.89 6.00
N ARG A 38 -10.95 5.00 5.19
CA ARG A 38 -12.31 5.33 5.60
C ARG A 38 -13.26 4.41 4.88
N LEU A 39 -14.26 3.90 5.58
CA LEU A 39 -15.28 2.99 5.06
C LEU A 39 -16.66 3.64 5.12
N GLU A 40 -17.64 2.98 4.50
CA GLU A 40 -19.01 3.47 4.32
C GLU A 40 -19.76 3.67 5.65
N ASP A 41 -19.47 2.87 6.66
CA ASP A 41 -20.06 2.93 8.00
C ASP A 41 -19.48 4.05 8.88
N GLY A 42 -18.57 4.87 8.32
CA GLY A 42 -17.86 5.90 9.04
C GLY A 42 -16.64 5.40 9.81
N LEU A 43 -16.34 4.09 9.78
CA LEU A 43 -15.11 3.55 10.33
C LEU A 43 -13.93 4.20 9.60
N SER A 44 -12.99 4.74 10.36
CA SER A 44 -11.76 5.26 9.81
C SER A 44 -10.62 5.05 10.79
N TRP A 45 -9.44 4.82 10.23
CA TRP A 45 -8.21 4.69 11.01
C TRP A 45 -7.06 5.27 10.22
N ARG A 46 -5.99 5.56 10.95
CA ARG A 46 -4.73 6.05 10.42
C ARG A 46 -3.60 5.50 11.25
N ALA A 47 -2.47 5.26 10.60
CA ALA A 47 -1.24 4.84 11.24
C ALA A 47 -0.05 5.41 10.48
N GLU A 48 1.11 5.44 11.12
CA GLU A 48 2.34 5.93 10.52
C GLU A 48 3.55 5.18 11.08
N GLY A 49 4.55 4.96 10.23
CA GLY A 49 5.73 4.18 10.57
C GLY A 49 6.58 3.90 9.34
N ALA A 50 7.71 3.23 9.55
CA ALA A 50 8.57 2.75 8.48
C ALA A 50 8.10 1.34 8.08
N TYR A 51 7.13 1.29 7.16
CA TYR A 51 6.46 0.05 6.74
C TYR A 51 6.74 -0.33 5.28
N LEU A 52 7.65 0.40 4.63
CA LEU A 52 7.87 0.27 3.19
C LEU A 52 9.31 0.65 2.84
N GLN A 53 9.91 -0.04 1.89
CA GLN A 53 11.16 0.33 1.26
C GLN A 53 10.92 1.02 -0.10
N ALA A 54 11.86 1.86 -0.51
CA ALA A 54 11.80 2.53 -1.81
C ALA A 54 11.74 1.54 -2.99
N GLY A 55 12.36 0.36 -2.86
CA GLY A 55 12.27 -0.72 -3.86
C GLY A 55 10.85 -1.26 -4.01
N GLU A 56 10.10 -1.38 -2.92
CA GLU A 56 8.74 -1.92 -2.93
C GLU A 56 7.74 -1.00 -3.62
N LEU A 57 8.03 0.31 -3.73
CA LEU A 57 7.26 1.20 -4.60
C LEU A 57 7.43 0.85 -6.08
N VAL A 58 8.62 0.41 -6.49
CA VAL A 58 8.91 -0.05 -7.86
C VAL A 58 8.15 -1.35 -8.12
N ASP A 59 8.23 -2.30 -7.19
CA ASP A 59 7.49 -3.56 -7.28
C ASP A 59 5.98 -3.30 -7.38
N PHE A 60 5.46 -2.31 -6.63
CA PHE A 60 4.06 -1.92 -6.72
C PHE A 60 3.69 -1.34 -8.09
N PHE A 61 4.54 -0.49 -8.65
CA PHE A 61 4.31 0.05 -9.99
C PHE A 61 4.32 -1.06 -11.06
N GLU A 62 5.27 -1.99 -10.99
CA GLU A 62 5.36 -3.12 -11.91
C GLU A 62 4.14 -4.04 -11.78
N TRP A 63 3.74 -4.36 -10.56
CA TRP A 63 2.54 -5.17 -10.28
C TRP A 63 1.26 -4.53 -10.84
N LEU A 64 1.10 -3.20 -10.74
CA LEU A 64 -0.03 -2.50 -11.36
C LEU A 64 0.01 -2.55 -12.89
N ASN A 65 1.20 -2.53 -13.50
CA ASN A 65 1.33 -2.63 -14.95
C ASN A 65 1.00 -4.04 -15.46
N LEU A 66 1.28 -5.08 -14.68
CA LEU A 66 0.83 -6.44 -14.98
C LEU A 66 -0.70 -6.50 -15.03
N ILE A 67 -1.40 -5.92 -14.06
CA ILE A 67 -2.87 -5.83 -14.05
C ILE A 67 -3.38 -5.09 -15.30
N LEU A 68 -2.80 -3.93 -15.61
CA LEU A 68 -3.19 -3.13 -16.78
C LEU A 68 -2.92 -3.84 -18.12
N SER A 69 -1.98 -4.78 -18.15
CA SER A 69 -1.73 -5.64 -19.32
C SER A 69 -2.68 -6.84 -19.43
N GLY A 70 -3.58 -7.02 -18.45
CA GLY A 70 -4.51 -8.14 -18.37
C GLY A 70 -3.91 -9.41 -17.78
N SER A 71 -2.75 -9.32 -17.12
CA SER A 71 -2.13 -10.46 -16.45
C SER A 71 -2.86 -10.77 -15.15
N GLU A 72 -2.98 -12.05 -14.84
CA GLU A 72 -3.47 -12.51 -13.55
C GLU A 72 -2.33 -12.45 -12.53
N VAL A 73 -2.45 -11.54 -11.58
CA VAL A 73 -1.57 -11.41 -10.42
C VAL A 73 -2.43 -11.48 -9.18
N SER A 74 -1.97 -12.18 -8.15
CA SER A 74 -2.77 -12.43 -6.94
C SER A 74 -2.53 -11.40 -5.86
N ARG A 75 -1.29 -11.34 -5.35
CA ARG A 75 -0.93 -10.51 -4.21
C ARG A 75 0.46 -9.91 -4.39
N LEU A 76 0.59 -8.65 -4.00
CA LEU A 76 1.85 -7.98 -3.76
C LEU A 76 2.04 -7.87 -2.25
N GLU A 77 3.09 -8.54 -1.75
CA GLU A 77 3.48 -8.53 -0.34
C GLU A 77 4.70 -7.62 -0.16
N PHE A 78 4.71 -6.90 0.96
CA PHE A 78 5.84 -6.11 1.40
C PHE A 78 6.51 -6.75 2.61
N VAL A 79 7.77 -6.41 2.85
CA VAL A 79 8.68 -7.04 3.82
C VAL A 79 8.10 -7.02 5.24
N GLU A 80 7.58 -5.89 5.70
CA GLU A 80 7.02 -5.75 7.06
C GLU A 80 5.62 -6.39 7.19
N GLY A 81 4.92 -6.61 6.06
CA GLY A 81 3.66 -7.34 6.02
C GLY A 81 2.44 -6.60 6.57
N GLU A 82 2.54 -5.36 7.06
CA GLU A 82 1.35 -4.66 7.57
C GLU A 82 0.42 -4.16 6.48
N VAL A 83 0.94 -3.96 5.27
CA VAL A 83 0.12 -3.64 4.10
C VAL A 83 0.50 -4.52 2.92
N SER A 84 -0.51 -4.97 2.20
CA SER A 84 -0.37 -5.70 0.94
C SER A 84 -1.48 -5.28 -0.03
N PHE A 85 -1.31 -5.59 -1.30
CA PHE A 85 -2.33 -5.34 -2.32
C PHE A 85 -2.71 -6.64 -2.99
N GLY A 86 -4.01 -6.85 -3.19
CA GLY A 86 -4.55 -8.02 -3.87
C GLY A 86 -5.29 -7.62 -5.15
N TYR A 87 -5.24 -8.50 -6.14
CA TYR A 87 -6.08 -8.41 -7.33
C TYR A 87 -6.47 -9.82 -7.79
N SER A 88 -7.66 -9.97 -8.35
CA SER A 88 -8.01 -11.11 -9.19
C SER A 88 -9.16 -10.72 -10.11
N LEU A 89 -9.33 -11.43 -11.23
CA LEU A 89 -10.44 -11.17 -12.15
C LEU A 89 -11.81 -11.42 -11.51
N GLY A 90 -11.89 -12.27 -10.48
CA GLY A 90 -13.14 -12.61 -9.80
C GLY A 90 -13.47 -11.71 -8.61
N GLU A 91 -12.47 -11.30 -7.82
CA GLU A 91 -12.68 -10.53 -6.58
C GLU A 91 -12.36 -9.03 -6.73
N GLY A 92 -11.70 -8.63 -7.83
CA GLY A 92 -11.27 -7.27 -8.06
C GLY A 92 -10.06 -6.88 -7.22
N PHE A 93 -9.83 -5.57 -7.06
CA PHE A 93 -8.71 -5.04 -6.32
C PHE A 93 -9.03 -4.90 -4.84
N CYS A 94 -8.08 -5.24 -3.96
CA CYS A 94 -8.18 -4.97 -2.54
C CYS A 94 -6.88 -4.46 -1.92
N VAL A 95 -7.05 -3.69 -0.85
CA VAL A 95 -5.97 -3.35 0.09
C VAL A 95 -6.12 -4.27 1.29
N ILE A 96 -5.04 -4.90 1.69
CA ILE A 96 -4.97 -5.85 2.80
C ILE A 96 -4.13 -5.21 3.89
N LEU A 97 -4.63 -5.25 5.11
CA LEU A 97 -4.01 -4.62 6.28
C LEU A 97 -3.92 -5.60 7.43
N ASP A 98 -2.76 -5.62 8.06
CA ASP A 98 -2.48 -6.51 9.17
C ASP A 98 -1.70 -5.79 10.27
N PHE A 99 -1.55 -6.45 11.41
CA PHE A 99 -0.75 -6.01 12.56
C PHE A 99 -1.02 -4.54 12.95
N SER A 100 0.01 -3.70 12.91
CA SER A 100 -0.03 -2.27 13.27
C SER A 100 -0.98 -1.43 12.42
N LEU A 101 -1.33 -1.90 11.22
CA LEU A 101 -2.27 -1.22 10.32
C LEU A 101 -3.70 -1.79 10.37
N HIS A 102 -3.93 -2.84 11.15
CA HIS A 102 -5.23 -3.46 11.30
C HIS A 102 -6.21 -2.51 12.02
N PRO A 103 -7.49 -2.37 11.60
CA PRO A 103 -8.45 -1.45 12.23
C PRO A 103 -8.77 -1.74 13.71
N LYS A 104 -8.44 -2.94 14.20
CA LYS A 104 -8.53 -3.29 15.63
C LYS A 104 -7.47 -2.56 16.48
N GLY A 105 -6.39 -2.05 15.89
CA GLY A 105 -5.29 -1.39 16.59
C GLY A 105 -4.79 -2.26 17.76
N ASP A 106 -4.72 -1.66 18.95
CA ASP A 106 -4.27 -2.33 20.19
C ASP A 106 -5.10 -3.57 20.60
N LYS A 107 -6.29 -3.77 20.00
CA LYS A 107 -7.12 -4.96 20.24
C LYS A 107 -6.80 -6.11 19.29
N TYR A 108 -5.86 -5.93 18.36
CA TYR A 108 -5.43 -6.97 17.45
C TYR A 108 -4.67 -8.06 18.22
N ILE A 109 -5.03 -9.33 17.97
CA ILE A 109 -4.41 -10.48 18.62
C ILE A 109 -3.67 -11.32 17.56
N TYR A 110 -2.33 -11.28 17.63
CA TYR A 110 -1.45 -12.04 16.75
C TYR A 110 -1.78 -13.55 16.76
N GLY A 111 -1.90 -14.13 15.56
CA GLY A 111 -2.22 -15.55 15.36
C GLY A 111 -3.69 -15.93 15.61
N CYS A 112 -4.53 -14.99 16.06
CA CYS A 112 -5.97 -15.22 16.24
C CYS A 112 -6.79 -14.39 15.25
N ASP A 113 -6.41 -13.13 15.04
CA ASP A 113 -7.10 -12.24 14.13
C ASP A 113 -6.64 -12.47 12.69
N SER A 114 -7.59 -12.42 11.76
CA SER A 114 -7.33 -12.47 10.32
C SER A 114 -7.04 -11.08 9.75
N GLU A 115 -6.33 -11.03 8.63
CA GLU A 115 -6.11 -9.82 7.85
C GLU A 115 -7.42 -9.07 7.56
N TYR A 116 -7.33 -7.74 7.53
CA TYR A 116 -8.43 -6.87 7.16
C TYR A 116 -8.36 -6.48 5.69
N LYS A 117 -9.42 -6.74 4.92
CA LYS A 117 -9.45 -6.48 3.47
C LYS A 117 -10.44 -5.39 3.11
N ILE A 118 -9.99 -4.43 2.30
CA ILE A 118 -10.80 -3.33 1.75
C ILE A 118 -10.87 -3.50 0.24
N TYR A 119 -12.06 -3.80 -0.28
CA TYR A 119 -12.27 -4.01 -1.70
C TYR A 119 -12.65 -2.72 -2.42
N PHE A 120 -12.03 -2.50 -3.58
CA PHE A 120 -12.32 -1.39 -4.48
C PHE A 120 -12.62 -1.91 -5.89
N ASP A 121 -13.78 -1.53 -6.42
CA ASP A 121 -14.15 -1.78 -7.80
C ASP A 121 -13.51 -0.73 -8.72
N LEU A 122 -12.27 -0.99 -9.11
CA LEU A 122 -11.47 -0.11 -9.95
C LEU A 122 -11.62 -0.47 -11.43
N ASN A 123 -11.96 0.52 -12.24
CA ASN A 123 -11.88 0.40 -13.69
C ASN A 123 -10.47 0.71 -14.21
N GLU A 124 -10.24 0.47 -15.51
CA GLU A 124 -8.94 0.68 -16.14
C GLU A 124 -8.39 2.11 -15.95
N LEU A 125 -9.25 3.14 -16.05
CA LEU A 125 -8.82 4.54 -15.84
C LEU A 125 -8.36 4.77 -14.39
N GLU A 126 -9.04 4.17 -13.42
CA GLU A 126 -8.68 4.26 -12.00
C GLU A 126 -7.36 3.53 -11.72
N PHE A 127 -7.13 2.36 -12.32
CA PHE A 127 -5.83 1.68 -12.26
C PHE A 127 -4.69 2.52 -12.88
N ARG A 128 -4.92 3.15 -14.04
CA ARG A 128 -3.93 4.04 -14.67
C ARG A 128 -3.56 5.20 -13.76
N ARG A 129 -4.56 5.84 -13.14
CA ARG A 129 -4.33 6.94 -12.16
C ARG A 129 -3.60 6.48 -10.91
N LEU A 130 -3.91 5.27 -10.43
CA LEU A 130 -3.19 4.65 -9.31
C LEU A 130 -1.73 4.43 -9.67
N SER A 131 -1.47 3.80 -10.82
CA SER A 131 -0.11 3.56 -11.35
C SER A 131 0.69 4.85 -11.53
N GLU A 132 0.08 5.90 -12.10
CA GLU A 132 0.72 7.23 -12.21
C GLU A 132 1.05 7.85 -10.84
N SER A 133 0.21 7.63 -9.83
CA SER A 133 0.43 8.15 -8.48
C SER A 133 1.56 7.41 -7.76
N VAL A 134 1.69 6.09 -7.99
CA VAL A 134 2.83 5.31 -7.52
C VAL A 134 4.11 5.78 -8.20
N LYS A 135 4.10 5.93 -9.53
CA LYS A 135 5.25 6.43 -10.30
C LYS A 135 5.75 7.78 -9.80
N LYS A 136 4.86 8.76 -9.60
CA LYS A 136 5.23 10.07 -9.01
C LYS A 136 5.85 9.93 -7.63
N THR A 137 5.40 8.97 -6.83
CA THR A 137 5.95 8.71 -5.49
C THR A 137 7.35 8.10 -5.58
N ILE A 138 7.62 7.23 -6.57
CA ILE A 138 8.97 6.72 -6.86
C ILE A 138 9.91 7.87 -7.28
N GLU A 139 9.44 8.78 -8.14
CA GLU A 139 10.24 9.94 -8.58
C GLU A 139 10.59 10.88 -7.42
N GLU A 140 9.68 11.02 -6.45
CA GLU A 140 9.90 11.82 -5.23
C GLU A 140 10.81 11.10 -4.21
N PHE A 141 10.73 9.77 -4.13
CA PHE A 141 11.47 8.93 -3.19
C PHE A 141 12.18 7.77 -3.91
N PRO A 142 13.21 8.06 -4.74
CA PRO A 142 13.92 7.04 -5.50
C PRO A 142 14.77 6.12 -4.61
N ILE A 143 15.13 4.94 -5.12
CA ILE A 143 16.11 4.08 -4.44
C ILE A 143 17.44 4.84 -4.29
N ARG A 144 17.99 4.83 -3.08
CA ARG A 144 19.30 5.38 -2.73
C ARG A 144 20.36 4.28 -2.83
N TRP A 145 21.46 4.61 -3.50
CA TRP A 145 22.53 3.64 -3.80
C TRP A 145 23.73 3.70 -2.84
N GLY A 146 23.76 4.70 -1.95
CA GLY A 146 24.92 4.99 -1.09
C GLY A 146 25.87 5.99 -1.71
#